data_AF-A0A229GB77-F1
#
_entry.id   AF-A0A229GB77-F1
#
_cell.length_a   1.000
_cell.length_b   1.000
_cell.length_c   1.000
_cell.angle_alpha   90.00
_cell.angle_beta   90.00
_cell.angle_gamma   90.00
#
_symmetry.space_group_name_H-M   'P 1'
#
loop_
_entity.id
_entity.type
_entity.pdbx_description
1 polymer ?
#
loop_
_entity_poly.entity_id
_entity_poly.type
_entity_poly.pdbx_seq_one_letter_code
_entity_poly.pdbx_strand_id
1 'polypeptide(L)'
;MTAPPTPDHWHCYRWIGERRTYDDESTRRPPHLITHNIPPQEWKQIAAASPAFMASDVPPLEVAHWLLRPARTIKATFQEPRKASAWYRDQVTQLTSTFMTDHDKNPTRQAERFAAAEDRLSWGGDVVGGWYLRGTGFASAHVVACSANRTRPTIPCPVLP
;
A
#
# COMPACT_ATOMS: atom_id res chain seq x y z
N MET A 1 17.65 22.34 4.26
CA MET A 1 16.98 21.06 3.97
C MET A 1 15.84 21.37 3.02
N THR A 2 15.91 20.89 1.79
CA THR A 2 14.81 21.05 0.81
C THR A 2 13.60 20.26 1.30
N ALA A 3 12.40 20.84 1.20
CA ALA A 3 11.17 20.11 1.54
C ALA A 3 11.10 18.80 0.72
N PRO A 4 10.67 17.67 1.29
CA PRO A 4 10.48 16.45 0.52
C PRO A 4 9.47 16.73 -0.61
N PRO A 5 9.67 16.16 -1.80
CA PRO A 5 8.75 16.33 -2.92
C PRO A 5 7.36 15.85 -2.50
N THR A 6 6.34 16.66 -2.79
CA THR A 6 4.94 16.29 -2.55
C THR A 6 4.53 15.24 -3.59
N PRO A 7 3.89 14.13 -3.18
CA PRO A 7 3.34 13.17 -4.13
C PRO A 7 2.22 13.79 -4.95
N ASP A 8 2.14 13.45 -6.24
CA ASP A 8 1.01 13.86 -7.08
C ASP A 8 -0.31 13.21 -6.62
N HIS A 9 -0.22 11.96 -6.17
CA HIS A 9 -1.36 11.14 -5.77
C HIS A 9 -1.04 10.21 -4.59
N TRP A 10 -2.11 9.79 -3.93
CA TRP A 10 -2.17 8.67 -2.99
C TRP A 10 -3.08 7.59 -3.56
N HIS A 11 -2.49 6.45 -3.92
CA HIS A 11 -3.22 5.29 -4.42
C HIS A 11 -3.54 4.33 -3.28
N CYS A 12 -4.80 3.92 -3.22
CA CYS A 12 -5.36 3.13 -2.16
C CYS A 12 -5.55 1.68 -2.61
N TYR A 13 -5.05 0.74 -1.81
CA TYR A 13 -5.12 -0.69 -2.08
C TYR A 13 -5.70 -1.42 -0.87
N ARG A 14 -6.50 -2.44 -1.13
CA ARG A 14 -7.07 -3.31 -0.11
C ARG A 14 -7.02 -4.74 -0.59
N TRP A 15 -6.68 -5.62 0.34
CA TRP A 15 -6.75 -7.06 0.13
C TRP A 15 -7.34 -7.75 1.35
N ILE A 16 -8.20 -8.75 1.10
CA ILE A 16 -8.74 -9.66 2.12
C ILE A 16 -8.68 -11.06 1.53
N GLY A 17 -8.15 -12.01 2.28
CA GLY A 17 -8.09 -13.41 1.86
C GLY A 17 -7.47 -14.31 2.92
N GLU A 18 -7.14 -15.52 2.51
CA GLU A 18 -6.52 -16.52 3.37
C GLU A 18 -5.09 -16.12 3.75
N ARG A 19 -4.75 -16.19 5.05
CA ARG A 19 -3.40 -15.92 5.55
C ARG A 19 -2.34 -16.73 4.82
N ARG A 20 -2.63 -18.00 4.50
CA ARG A 20 -1.70 -18.86 3.75
C ARG A 20 -1.34 -18.29 2.38
N THR A 21 -2.28 -17.62 1.70
CA THR A 21 -2.02 -16.96 0.42
C THR A 21 -1.17 -15.70 0.61
N TYR A 22 -1.36 -14.97 1.71
CA TYR A 22 -0.50 -13.85 2.08
C TYR A 22 0.93 -14.30 2.42
N ASP A 23 1.08 -15.42 3.14
CA ASP A 23 2.38 -15.96 3.55
C ASP A 23 3.21 -16.52 2.37
N ASP A 24 2.59 -16.77 1.21
CA ASP A 24 3.30 -17.13 -0.01
C ASP A 24 3.95 -15.89 -0.65
N GLU A 25 5.25 -15.73 -0.40
CA GLU A 25 6.04 -14.61 -0.92
C GLU A 25 6.31 -14.66 -2.42
N SER A 26 6.14 -15.82 -3.07
CA SER A 26 6.60 -16.04 -4.44
C SER A 26 6.00 -15.05 -5.45
N THR A 27 4.75 -14.63 -5.22
CA THR A 27 4.01 -13.67 -6.08
C THR A 27 4.04 -12.24 -5.56
N ARG A 28 4.70 -11.99 -4.43
CA ARG A 28 4.69 -10.70 -3.71
C ARG A 28 5.91 -9.82 -4.00
N ARG A 29 6.87 -10.31 -4.80
CA ARG A 29 8.06 -9.57 -5.21
C ARG A 29 8.22 -9.49 -6.73
N PRO A 30 8.67 -8.34 -7.28
CA PRO A 30 9.24 -8.32 -8.62
C PRO A 30 10.53 -9.18 -8.68
N PRO A 31 10.97 -9.62 -9.87
CA PRO A 31 12.19 -10.40 -10.04
C PRO A 31 13.43 -9.75 -9.40
N HIS A 32 14.17 -10.53 -8.60
CA HIS A 32 15.49 -10.26 -8.01
C HIS A 32 16.06 -8.84 -8.17
N LEU A 33 15.71 -7.92 -7.26
CA LEU A 33 16.31 -6.59 -7.22
C LEU A 33 17.28 -6.43 -6.05
N ILE A 34 18.55 -6.18 -6.36
CA ILE A 34 19.61 -5.80 -5.40
C ILE A 34 20.02 -4.32 -5.61
N THR A 35 19.49 -3.65 -6.63
CA THR A 35 19.90 -2.30 -7.03
C THR A 35 18.94 -1.22 -6.52
N HIS A 36 19.49 -0.16 -5.93
CA HIS A 36 18.73 0.96 -5.38
C HIS A 36 18.43 2.07 -6.41
N ASN A 37 19.12 2.09 -7.54
CA ASN A 37 19.04 3.17 -8.53
C ASN A 37 18.55 2.64 -9.89
N ILE A 38 17.31 2.15 -9.92
CA ILE A 38 16.66 1.66 -11.14
C ILE A 38 15.94 2.85 -11.80
N PRO A 39 16.16 3.14 -13.09
CA PRO A 39 15.45 4.20 -13.80
C PRO A 39 13.97 3.83 -14.02
N PRO A 40 13.06 4.83 -14.18
CA PRO A 40 11.62 4.58 -14.29
C PRO A 40 11.19 3.58 -15.38
N GLN A 41 11.89 3.57 -16.52
CA GLN A 41 11.59 2.66 -17.64
C GLN A 41 11.94 1.20 -17.32
N GLU A 42 13.02 0.99 -16.57
CA GLU A 42 13.50 -0.35 -16.23
C GLU A 42 12.59 -1.01 -15.18
N TRP A 43 12.02 -0.23 -14.25
CA TRP A 43 11.02 -0.71 -13.30
C TRP A 43 9.83 -1.43 -13.98
N LYS A 44 9.31 -0.85 -15.06
CA LYS A 44 8.20 -1.45 -15.83
C LYS A 44 8.61 -2.77 -16.48
N GLN A 45 9.84 -2.85 -17.00
CA GLN A 45 10.37 -4.06 -17.64
C GLN A 45 10.61 -5.18 -16.61
N ILE A 46 11.21 -4.84 -15.47
CA ILE A 46 11.43 -5.78 -14.35
C ILE A 46 10.10 -6.36 -13.87
N ALA A 47 9.10 -5.50 -13.62
CA ALA A 47 7.79 -5.96 -13.19
C ALA A 47 7.13 -6.86 -14.25
N ALA A 48 7.19 -6.49 -15.53
CA ALA A 48 6.64 -7.27 -16.64
C ALA A 48 7.30 -8.65 -16.82
N ALA A 49 8.56 -8.81 -16.41
CA ALA A 49 9.26 -10.10 -16.42
C ALA A 49 8.74 -11.11 -15.39
N SER A 50 7.85 -10.71 -14.46
CA SER A 50 7.12 -11.62 -13.57
C SER A 50 5.61 -11.50 -13.76
N PRO A 51 5.01 -12.30 -14.66
CA PRO A 51 3.55 -12.35 -14.83
C PRO A 51 2.81 -12.67 -13.54
N ALA A 52 3.36 -13.52 -12.66
CA ALA A 52 2.78 -13.84 -11.37
C ALA A 52 2.72 -12.61 -10.43
N PHE A 53 3.78 -11.81 -10.39
CA PHE A 53 3.78 -10.50 -9.73
C PHE A 53 2.96 -9.44 -10.48
N MET A 54 2.57 -9.61 -11.73
CA MET A 54 1.66 -8.65 -12.36
C MET A 54 0.19 -9.03 -12.17
N ALA A 55 -0.08 -10.32 -11.95
CA ALA A 55 -1.43 -10.86 -11.79
C ALA A 55 -1.92 -10.94 -10.34
N SER A 56 -1.02 -11.01 -9.36
CA SER A 56 -1.41 -11.20 -7.95
C SER A 56 -2.09 -9.95 -7.35
N ASP A 57 -3.15 -10.15 -6.59
CA ASP A 57 -3.78 -9.09 -5.78
C ASP A 57 -3.25 -9.05 -4.34
N VAL A 58 -2.32 -9.96 -4.00
CA VAL A 58 -1.74 -10.06 -2.65
C VAL A 58 -0.79 -8.88 -2.42
N PRO A 59 -0.79 -8.28 -1.20
CA PRO A 59 0.11 -7.17 -0.91
C PRO A 59 1.57 -7.51 -1.19
N PRO A 60 2.32 -6.64 -1.89
CA PRO A 60 3.73 -6.87 -2.16
C PRO A 60 4.56 -6.84 -0.88
N LEU A 61 5.78 -7.38 -0.94
CA LEU A 61 6.73 -7.34 0.19
C LEU A 61 7.21 -5.93 0.51
N GLU A 62 7.43 -5.12 -0.52
CA GLU A 62 7.73 -3.69 -0.37
C GLU A 62 6.51 -2.87 -0.82
N VAL A 63 6.09 -1.92 0.00
CA VAL A 63 4.84 -1.16 -0.17
C VAL A 63 4.83 -0.38 -1.48
N ALA A 64 5.95 0.25 -1.85
CA ALA A 64 6.07 1.02 -3.08
C ALA A 64 5.87 0.17 -4.35
N HIS A 65 6.08 -1.15 -4.28
CA HIS A 65 5.85 -2.05 -5.42
C HIS A 65 4.37 -2.20 -5.77
N TRP A 66 3.44 -1.69 -4.97
CA TRP A 66 2.05 -1.52 -5.40
C TRP A 66 1.94 -0.64 -6.66
N LEU A 67 2.80 0.36 -6.80
CA LEU A 67 2.82 1.28 -7.95
C LEU A 67 3.29 0.60 -9.25
N LEU A 68 3.91 -0.58 -9.15
CA LEU A 68 4.26 -1.40 -10.31
C LEU A 68 3.08 -2.26 -10.79
N ARG A 69 2.07 -2.48 -9.95
CA ARG A 69 0.89 -3.29 -10.30
C ARG A 69 0.00 -2.52 -11.28
N PRO A 70 -0.76 -3.21 -12.15
CA PRO A 70 -1.69 -2.57 -13.06
C PRO A 70 -2.71 -1.67 -12.33
N ALA A 71 -3.04 -0.51 -12.91
CA ALA A 71 -3.94 0.48 -12.29
C ALA A 71 -5.31 -0.09 -11.83
N ARG A 72 -5.79 -1.18 -12.44
CA ARG A 72 -7.01 -1.89 -12.02
C ARG A 72 -6.98 -2.44 -10.58
N THR A 73 -5.80 -2.58 -9.97
CA THR A 73 -5.67 -3.02 -8.57
C THR A 73 -5.98 -1.90 -7.58
N ILE A 74 -5.93 -0.64 -8.03
CA ILE A 74 -6.20 0.56 -7.24
C ILE A 74 -7.69 0.62 -6.90
N LYS A 75 -8.00 0.79 -5.62
CA LYS A 75 -9.38 0.89 -5.10
C LYS A 75 -9.88 2.32 -5.03
N ALA A 76 -8.97 3.27 -4.83
CA ALA A 76 -9.24 4.70 -4.90
C ALA A 76 -7.94 5.47 -5.16
N THR A 77 -8.04 6.66 -5.74
CA THR A 77 -6.91 7.59 -5.91
C THR A 77 -7.34 8.97 -5.40
N PHE A 78 -6.46 9.63 -4.67
CA PHE A 78 -6.70 10.97 -4.15
C PHE A 78 -5.48 11.86 -4.40
N GLN A 79 -5.73 13.16 -4.60
CA GLN A 79 -4.69 14.21 -4.66
C GLN A 79 -4.54 14.94 -3.31
N GLU A 80 -5.39 14.61 -2.33
CA GLU A 80 -5.37 15.23 -1.01
C GLU A 80 -5.10 14.17 0.06
N PRO A 81 -4.05 14.34 0.90
CA PRO A 81 -3.69 13.34 1.91
C PRO A 81 -4.80 13.10 2.93
N ARG A 82 -5.59 14.13 3.25
CA ARG A 82 -6.73 14.02 4.16
C ARG A 82 -7.83 13.10 3.63
N LYS A 83 -8.12 13.16 2.32
CA LYS A 83 -9.10 12.25 1.68
C LYS A 83 -8.59 10.81 1.66
N ALA A 84 -7.29 10.63 1.40
CA ALA A 84 -6.67 9.31 1.46
C ALA A 84 -6.67 8.72 2.88
N SER A 85 -6.41 9.55 3.90
CA SER A 85 -6.49 9.17 5.32
C SER A 85 -7.93 8.78 5.71
N ALA A 86 -8.93 9.54 5.26
CA ALA A 86 -10.33 9.22 5.47
C ALA A 86 -10.71 7.86 4.84
N TRP A 87 -10.26 7.60 3.60
CA TRP A 87 -10.47 6.29 2.97
C TRP A 87 -9.86 5.15 3.79
N TYR A 88 -8.62 5.32 4.29
CA TYR A 88 -7.97 4.32 5.14
C TYR A 88 -8.78 4.06 6.42
N ARG A 89 -9.21 5.13 7.10
CA ARG A 89 -10.07 5.05 8.28
C ARG A 89 -11.33 4.24 7.99
N ASP A 90 -12.03 4.56 6.90
CA ASP A 90 -13.25 3.86 6.51
C ASP A 90 -13.01 2.36 6.28
N GLN A 91 -11.90 1.98 5.63
CA GLN A 91 -11.56 0.56 5.45
C GLN A 91 -11.35 -0.16 6.79
N VAL A 92 -10.65 0.46 7.74
CA VAL A 92 -10.38 -0.13 9.06
C VAL A 92 -11.67 -0.23 9.88
N THR A 93 -12.47 0.82 9.91
CA THR A 93 -13.74 0.85 10.66
C THR A 93 -14.70 -0.22 10.13
N GLN A 94 -14.83 -0.37 8.81
CA GLN A 94 -15.66 -1.43 8.20
C GLN A 94 -15.26 -2.85 8.61
N LEU A 95 -13.97 -3.09 8.87
CA LEU A 95 -13.46 -4.41 9.22
C LEU A 95 -13.33 -4.66 10.72
N THR A 96 -13.47 -3.63 11.54
CA THR A 96 -13.14 -3.67 12.98
C THR A 96 -13.80 -4.83 13.72
N SER A 97 -15.08 -5.09 13.46
CA SER A 97 -15.80 -6.18 14.12
C SER A 97 -15.27 -7.58 13.78
N THR A 98 -14.51 -7.73 12.68
CA THR A 98 -13.97 -8.99 12.18
C THR A 98 -12.55 -9.29 12.65
N PHE A 99 -11.85 -8.30 13.22
CA PHE A 99 -10.50 -8.45 13.74
C PHE A 99 -10.43 -9.53 14.83
N MET A 100 -9.33 -10.28 14.83
CA MET A 100 -9.12 -11.39 15.76
C MET A 100 -8.90 -10.89 17.19
N THR A 101 -8.13 -9.81 17.37
CA THR A 101 -7.71 -9.33 18.69
C THR A 101 -8.54 -8.13 19.14
N ASP A 102 -8.79 -8.01 20.45
CA ASP A 102 -9.44 -6.82 21.01
C ASP A 102 -8.49 -5.61 21.04
N HIS A 103 -7.18 -5.86 20.99
CA HIS A 103 -6.17 -4.82 20.81
C HIS A 103 -6.42 -4.00 19.55
N ASP A 104 -6.71 -4.66 18.42
CA ASP A 104 -6.98 -3.99 17.15
C ASP A 104 -8.37 -3.34 17.08
N LYS A 105 -9.30 -3.77 17.94
CA LYS A 105 -10.64 -3.18 18.07
C LYS A 105 -10.69 -1.99 19.01
N ASN A 106 -9.65 -1.78 19.82
CA ASN A 106 -9.65 -0.75 20.84
C ASN A 106 -9.81 0.66 20.21
N PRO A 107 -10.86 1.42 20.55
CA PRO A 107 -11.15 2.71 19.89
C PRO A 107 -10.04 3.76 20.07
N THR A 108 -9.42 3.82 21.25
CA THR A 108 -8.31 4.76 21.52
C THR A 108 -7.12 4.46 20.61
N ARG A 109 -6.74 3.19 20.49
CA ARG A 109 -5.64 2.77 19.61
C ARG A 109 -5.95 3.01 18.13
N GLN A 110 -7.20 2.82 17.73
CA GLN A 110 -7.61 3.15 16.37
C GLN A 110 -7.50 4.66 16.11
N ALA A 111 -7.94 5.50 17.05
CA ALA A 111 -7.80 6.95 16.93
C ALA A 111 -6.32 7.38 16.81
N GLU A 112 -5.43 6.81 17.63
CA GLU A 112 -3.97 7.03 17.54
C GLU A 112 -3.42 6.61 16.17
N ARG A 113 -3.80 5.42 15.67
CA ARG A 113 -3.41 4.91 14.36
C ARG A 113 -3.89 5.82 13.23
N PHE A 114 -5.11 6.34 13.31
CA PHE A 114 -5.65 7.25 12.31
C PHE A 114 -4.97 8.63 12.33
N ALA A 115 -4.64 9.15 13.50
CA ALA A 115 -3.86 10.39 13.62
C ALA A 115 -2.45 10.21 13.05
N ALA A 116 -1.77 9.10 13.36
CA ALA A 116 -0.46 8.79 12.81
C ALA A 116 -0.49 8.58 11.28
N ALA A 117 -1.57 7.97 10.75
CA ALA A 117 -1.76 7.83 9.32
C ALA A 117 -1.95 9.18 8.62
N GLU A 118 -2.76 10.07 9.19
CA GLU A 118 -2.96 11.43 8.66
C GLU A 118 -1.66 12.24 8.65
N ASP A 119 -0.91 12.24 9.75
CA ASP A 119 0.40 12.87 9.83
C ASP A 119 1.35 12.31 8.76
N ARG A 120 1.49 10.98 8.69
CA ARG A 120 2.34 10.29 7.72
C ARG A 120 2.04 10.68 6.27
N LEU A 121 0.76 10.73 5.91
CA LEU A 121 0.32 11.08 4.56
C LEU A 121 0.56 12.57 4.27
N SER A 122 0.44 13.45 5.27
CA SER A 122 0.60 14.90 5.10
C SER A 122 2.00 15.31 4.62
N TRP A 123 3.03 14.55 4.96
CA TRP A 123 4.41 14.76 4.47
C TRP A 123 4.81 13.80 3.34
N GLY A 124 3.85 13.11 2.72
CA GLY A 124 4.06 12.29 1.53
C GLY A 124 4.60 10.89 1.79
N GLY A 125 4.41 10.35 3.00
CA GLY A 125 4.75 8.96 3.32
C GLY A 125 3.64 7.97 2.97
N ASP A 126 4.00 6.69 2.96
CA ASP A 126 3.05 5.59 2.81
C ASP A 126 2.45 5.16 4.16
N VAL A 127 1.19 4.72 4.14
CA VAL A 127 0.49 4.11 5.29
C VAL A 127 0.13 2.68 4.96
N VAL A 128 0.37 1.78 5.92
CA VAL A 128 0.01 0.37 5.81
C VAL A 128 -0.64 -0.09 7.10
N GLY A 129 -1.73 -0.85 6.98
CA GLY A 129 -2.27 -1.64 8.07
C GLY A 129 -2.57 -3.06 7.61
N GLY A 130 -2.35 -4.01 8.51
CA GLY A 130 -2.63 -5.42 8.32
C GLY A 130 -3.21 -6.00 9.60
N TRP A 131 -4.24 -6.85 9.46
CA TRP A 131 -4.99 -7.40 10.58
C TRP A 131 -5.32 -8.87 10.33
N TYR A 132 -5.04 -9.70 11.32
CA TYR A 132 -5.60 -11.05 11.37
C TYR A 132 -7.09 -10.97 11.66
N LEU A 133 -7.86 -11.68 10.86
CA LEU A 133 -9.31 -11.79 11.03
C LEU A 133 -9.63 -13.06 11.83
N ARG A 134 -10.86 -13.16 12.33
CA ARG A 134 -11.35 -14.44 12.87
C ARG A 134 -11.26 -15.55 11.81
N GLY A 135 -10.87 -16.75 12.23
CA GLY A 135 -10.59 -17.87 11.32
C GLY A 135 -9.17 -17.80 10.76
N THR A 136 -9.01 -18.08 9.47
CA THR A 136 -7.71 -18.11 8.76
C THR A 136 -7.47 -16.86 7.91
N GLY A 137 -8.33 -15.85 8.02
CA GLY A 137 -8.30 -14.66 7.18
C GLY A 137 -7.26 -13.61 7.61
N PHE A 138 -6.82 -12.82 6.63
CA PHE A 138 -6.03 -11.61 6.82
C PHE A 138 -6.61 -10.49 5.96
N ALA A 139 -6.64 -9.28 6.50
CA ALA A 139 -7.00 -8.08 5.77
C ALA A 139 -5.86 -7.08 5.80
N SER A 140 -5.76 -6.27 4.75
CA SER A 140 -4.83 -5.16 4.68
C SER A 140 -5.41 -3.97 3.94
N ALA A 141 -4.97 -2.78 4.34
CA ALA A 141 -5.26 -1.52 3.68
C ALA A 141 -3.96 -0.72 3.57
N HIS A 142 -3.66 -0.24 2.36
CA HIS A 142 -2.43 0.44 2.04
C HIS A 142 -2.77 1.73 1.30
N VAL A 143 -2.13 2.82 1.68
CA VAL A 143 -2.18 4.11 0.99
C VAL A 143 -0.76 4.45 0.59
N VAL A 144 -0.50 4.49 -0.71
CA VAL A 144 0.84 4.64 -1.27
C VAL A 144 0.94 5.97 -1.99
N ALA A 145 1.84 6.81 -1.52
CA ALA A 145 2.22 8.06 -2.19
C ALA A 145 2.93 7.71 -3.50
N CYS A 146 2.47 8.24 -4.63
CA CYS A 146 3.12 8.05 -5.91
C CYS A 146 4.28 9.03 -6.11
N SER A 147 4.75 9.14 -7.36
CA SER A 147 5.88 9.96 -7.78
C SER A 147 5.89 11.36 -7.13
N ALA A 148 6.98 11.77 -6.49
CA ALA A 148 8.12 10.94 -6.08
C ALA A 148 7.79 10.15 -4.80
N ASN A 149 7.65 8.81 -4.90
CA ASN A 149 7.49 7.99 -3.70
C ASN A 149 8.75 8.10 -2.84
N ARG A 150 8.60 8.29 -1.54
CA ARG A 150 9.75 8.58 -0.66
C ARG A 150 10.76 7.42 -0.55
N THR A 151 10.30 6.18 -0.63
CA THR A 151 11.15 4.98 -0.50
C THR A 151 11.76 4.60 -1.85
N ARG A 152 10.98 4.71 -2.93
CA ARG A 152 11.37 4.39 -4.30
C ARG A 152 11.00 5.53 -5.26
N PRO A 153 11.77 6.63 -5.27
CA PRO A 153 11.41 7.85 -6.00
C PRO A 153 11.39 7.67 -7.52
N THR A 154 12.06 6.64 -8.04
CA THR A 154 12.09 6.34 -9.47
C THR A 154 10.95 5.44 -9.95
N ILE A 155 10.12 4.89 -9.05
CA ILE A 155 8.92 4.16 -9.49
C ILE A 155 7.89 5.17 -10.00
N PRO A 156 7.41 5.01 -11.25
CA PRO A 156 6.44 5.93 -11.83
C PRO A 156 5.05 5.73 -11.22
N CYS A 157 4.22 6.76 -11.31
CA CYS A 157 2.80 6.67 -11.01
C CYS A 157 2.12 5.63 -11.95
N PRO A 158 1.26 4.73 -11.41
CA PRO A 158 0.56 3.70 -12.20
C PRO A 158 -0.60 4.24 -13.04
N VAL A 159 -1.11 5.43 -12.70
CA VAL A 159 -2.08 6.15 -13.53
C VAL A 159 -1.31 7.17 -14.37
N LEU A 160 -1.74 7.40 -15.60
CA LEU A 160 -1.23 8.53 -16.37
C LEU A 160 -1.55 9.82 -15.60
N PRO A 161 -0.63 10.79 -15.52
CA PRO A 161 -0.93 12.10 -14.97
C PRO A 161 -2.05 12.79 -15.76
#